data_AF-A0A952EXY2-F1
#
_entry.id   AF-A0A952EXY2-F1
#
_cell.length_a   1.000
_cell.length_b   1.000
_cell.length_c   1.000
_cell.angle_alpha   90.00
_cell.angle_beta   90.00
_cell.angle_gamma   90.00
#
_symmetry.space_group_name_H-M   'P 1'
#
loop_
_entity.id
_entity.type
_entity.pdbx_description
1 polymer ?
#
loop_
_entity_poly.entity_id
_entity_poly.type
_entity_poly.pdbx_seq_one_letter_code
_entity_poly.pdbx_strand_id
1 'polypeptide(L)' 'MAKPHLFHRATVSRIIKETADARTYVLAPHETPFPYKAGQFCTFKVRVDGEDRYRSYSMSTAPETDS' A
#
# COMPACT_ATOMS: atom_id res chain seq x y z
N MET A 1 21.74 9.75 -9.64
CA MET A 1 20.87 8.76 -8.98
C MET A 1 19.47 8.93 -9.55
N ALA A 2 18.87 7.88 -10.12
CA ALA A 2 17.50 7.97 -10.62
C ALA A 2 16.57 8.30 -9.44
N LYS A 3 15.71 9.32 -9.57
CA LYS A 3 14.64 9.55 -8.60
C LYS A 3 13.74 8.31 -8.66
N PRO A 4 13.49 7.61 -7.54
CA PRO A 4 12.43 6.62 -7.53
C PRO A 4 11.16 7.29 -8.04
N HIS A 5 10.39 6.60 -8.87
CA HIS A 5 9.04 7.05 -9.17
C HIS A 5 8.33 7.30 -7.84
N LEU A 6 7.66 8.45 -7.68
CA LEU A 6 7.03 8.82 -6.41
C LEU A 6 5.97 7.78 -5.97
N PHE A 7 5.47 6.97 -6.91
CA PHE A 7 4.51 5.90 -6.70
C PHE A 7 4.94 4.63 -7.43
N HIS A 8 4.78 3.49 -6.76
CA HIS A 8 4.95 2.15 -7.33
C HIS A 8 3.57 1.51 -7.55
N ARG A 9 3.44 0.66 -8.56
CA ARG A 9 2.22 -0.11 -8.78
C ARG A 9 2.19 -1.33 -7.87
N ALA A 10 1.01 -1.65 -7.36
CA ALA A 10 0.73 -2.87 -6.62
C ALA A 10 -0.63 -3.43 -7.03
N THR A 11 -0.78 -4.75 -6.94
CA THR A 11 -2.07 -5.43 -7.11
C THR A 11 -2.63 -5.78 -5.73
N VAL A 12 -3.93 -5.58 -5.52
CA VAL A 12 -4.62 -6.16 -4.35
C VAL A 12 -4.69 -7.67 -4.55
N SER A 13 -3.90 -8.42 -3.80
CA SER A 13 -3.83 -9.88 -3.89
C SER A 13 -4.85 -10.59 -3.00
N ARG A 14 -5.28 -9.93 -1.91
CA ARG A 14 -6.32 -10.43 -1.00
C ARG A 14 -7.07 -9.28 -0.36
N ILE A 15 -8.37 -9.48 -0.11
CA ILE A 15 -9.21 -8.58 0.68
C ILE A 15 -9.77 -9.38 1.87
N ILE A 16 -9.59 -8.87 3.08
CA ILE A 16 -10.04 -9.50 4.32
C ILE A 16 -11.16 -8.63 4.91
N LYS A 17 -12.27 -9.27 5.29
CA LYS A 17 -13.36 -8.63 6.04
C LYS A 17 -13.05 -8.67 7.53
N GLU A 18 -12.66 -7.52 8.08
CA GLU A 18 -12.40 -7.37 9.51
C GLU A 18 -13.71 -7.12 10.29
N THR A 19 -14.49 -6.11 9.88
CA THR A 19 -15.75 -5.71 10.55
C THR A 19 -16.87 -5.46 9.54
N ALA A 20 -17.99 -4.87 9.97
CA ALA A 20 -19.06 -4.43 9.07
C ALA A 20 -18.54 -3.44 8.00
N ASP A 21 -17.65 -2.52 8.39
CA ASP A 21 -17.20 -1.36 7.63
C ASP A 21 -15.69 -1.29 7.37
N ALA A 22 -14.87 -2.16 7.99
CA ALA A 22 -13.42 -2.19 7.79
C ALA A 22 -12.95 -3.40 6.96
N ARG A 23 -11.96 -3.16 6.11
CA ARG A 23 -11.32 -4.15 5.25
C ARG A 23 -9.80 -4.00 5.31
N THR A 24 -9.09 -5.11 5.34
CA THR A 24 -7.64 -5.17 5.12
C THR A 24 -7.36 -5.56 3.67
N TYR A 25 -6.47 -4.83 3.01
CA TYR A 25 -6.06 -5.08 1.63
C TYR A 25 -4.60 -5.53 1.63
N VAL A 26 -4.36 -6.78 1.22
CA VAL A 26 -3.01 -7.29 1.03
C VAL A 26 -2.54 -6.87 -0.36
N LEU A 27 -1.35 -6.28 -0.41
CA LEU A 27 -0.79 -5.70 -1.62
C LEU A 27 0.41 -6.54 -2.09
N ALA A 28 0.45 -6.85 -3.38
CA ALA A 28 1.61 -7.39 -4.06
C ALA A 28 2.24 -6.28 -4.93
N PRO A 29 3.34 -5.65 -4.49
CA PRO A 29 4.08 -4.68 -5.30
C PRO A 29 4.58 -5.32 -6.60
N HIS A 30 4.55 -4.57 -7.70
CA HIS A 30 5.11 -5.04 -8.98
C HIS A 30 6.63 -4.97 -9.00
N GLU A 31 7.20 -4.11 -8.16
CA GLU A 31 8.64 -3.95 -7.95
C GLU A 31 8.97 -4.38 -6.52
N THR A 32 9.85 -5.37 -6.40
CA THR A 32 10.31 -5.92 -5.11
C THR A 32 11.84 -5.87 -5.03
N PRO A 33 12.43 -5.71 -3.83
CA PRO A 33 11.76 -5.61 -2.52
C PRO A 33 11.14 -4.22 -2.29
N PHE A 34 10.11 -4.16 -1.43
CA PHE A 34 9.51 -2.91 -0.97
C PHE A 34 9.79 -2.70 0.53
N PRO A 35 11.03 -2.33 0.91
CA PRO A 35 11.40 -2.19 2.31
C PRO A 35 10.78 -0.94 2.94
N TYR A 36 10.35 -1.06 4.20
CA TYR A 36 9.88 0.06 5.01
C TYR A 36 10.35 -0.10 6.45
N LYS A 37 10.27 0.98 7.24
CA LYS A 37 10.56 0.99 8.69
C LYS A 37 9.27 1.13 9.47
N ALA A 38 9.24 0.57 10.68
CA ALA A 38 8.13 0.75 11.61
C ALA A 38 7.86 2.24 11.85
N GLY A 39 6.57 2.62 11.84
CA GLY A 39 6.13 4.01 11.97
C GLY A 39 6.02 4.79 10.65
N GLN A 40 6.47 4.23 9.51
CA GLN A 40 6.22 4.82 8.20
C GLN A 40 4.80 4.51 7.69
N PHE A 41 4.35 5.28 6.69
CA PHE A 41 3.09 5.10 5.99
C PHE A 41 3.29 5.17 4.48
N CYS A 42 2.35 4.59 3.73
CA CYS A 42 2.28 4.73 2.27
C CYS A 42 1.16 5.69 1.88
N THR A 43 1.42 6.55 0.89
CA THR A 43 0.38 7.33 0.22
C THR A 43 -0.11 6.58 -1.01
N PHE A 44 -1.39 6.27 -1.06
CA PHE A 44 -2.04 5.63 -2.19
C PHE A 44 -2.65 6.65 -3.11
N LYS A 45 -2.33 6.54 -4.40
CA LYS A 45 -3.00 7.26 -5.48
C LYS A 45 -3.99 6.31 -6.16
N VAL A 46 -5.28 6.62 -6.09
CA VAL A 46 -6.35 5.81 -6.71
C VAL A 46 -7.27 6.72 -7.52
N ARG A 47 -7.68 6.26 -8.70
CA ARG A 47 -8.67 6.95 -9.54
C ARG A 47 -10.08 6.54 -9.09
N VAL A 48 -10.88 7.51 -8.63
CA VAL A 48 -12.27 7.32 -8.20
C VAL A 48 -13.12 8.41 -8.85
N ASP A 49 -14.20 8.04 -9.54
CA ASP A 49 -15.11 8.97 -10.22
C ASP A 49 -14.41 9.96 -11.16
N GLY A 50 -13.39 9.49 -11.89
CA GLY A 50 -12.63 10.33 -12.83
C GLY A 50 -11.53 11.18 -12.19
N GLU A 51 -11.41 11.22 -10.86
CA GLU A 51 -10.41 12.02 -10.14
C GLU A 51 -9.34 11.18 -9.43
N ASP A 52 -8.12 11.70 -9.39
CA ASP A 52 -7.05 11.09 -8.59
C ASP A 52 -7.23 11.47 -7.11
N ARG A 53 -7.41 10.47 -6.25
CA ARG A 53 -7.52 10.61 -4.79
C ARG A 53 -6.26 10.10 -4.13
N TYR A 54 -5.82 10.81 -3.09
CA TYR A 54 -4.60 10.52 -2.35
C TYR A 54 -4.92 10.30 -0.87
N ARG A 55 -4.56 9.15 -0.31
CA ARG A 55 -4.75 8.87 1.12
C ARG A 55 -3.55 8.12 1.68
N SER A 56 -3.19 8.44 2.92
CA SER A 56 -2.08 7.82 3.63
C SER A 56 -2.59 6.76 4.60
N TYR A 57 -1.97 5.58 4.57
CA TYR A 57 -2.24 4.50 5.52
C TYR A 57 -0.92 3.95 6.06
N SER A 58 -0.88 3.67 7.37
CA SER A 58 0.22 2.94 7.99
C SER A 58 0.14 1.46 7.63
N MET A 59 1.29 0.78 7.62
CA MET A 59 1.34 -0.67 7.39
C MET A 59 0.72 -1.41 8.58
N SER A 60 -0.12 -2.40 8.31
CA SER A 60 -0.75 -3.25 9.34
C SER A 60 0.09 -4.47 9.73
N THR A 61 1.31 -4.54 9.20
CA THR A 61 2.30 -5.62 9.35
C THR A 61 3.63 -5.06 9.85
N ALA A 62 4.42 -5.89 10.50
CA ALA A 62 5.76 -5.52 10.91
C ALA A 62 6.73 -5.71 9.72
N PRO A 63 7.70 -4.81 9.47
CA PRO A 63 8.61 -4.93 8.33
C PRO A 63 9.30 -6.30 8.21
N GLU A 64 9.61 -6.92 9.35
CA GLU A 64 10.23 -8.24 9.44
C GLU A 64 9.33 -9.40 8.94
N THR A 65 8.01 -9.21 8.86
CA THR A 65 7.07 -10.24 8.38
C THR A 65 6.80 -10.17 6.89
N ASP A 66 7.21 -9.08 6.22
CA ASP A 66 6.87 -8.77 4.83
C ASP A 66 8.06 -8.98 3.86
N SER A 67 8.97 -9.90 4.26
CA SER A 67 10.20 -10.26 3.52
C SER A 67 9.96 -11.23 2.37
#